data_AF-A0A835Y3I4-F1
#
_entry.id   AF-A0A835Y3I4-F1
#
_cell.length_a   1.000
_cell.length_b   1.000
_cell.length_c   1.000
_cell.angle_alpha   90.00
_cell.angle_beta   90.00
_cell.angle_gamma   90.00
#
_symmetry.space_group_name_H-M   'P 1'
#
loop_
_entity.id
_entity.type
_entity.pdbx_description
1 polymer ?
#
loop_
_entity_poly.entity_id
_entity_poly.type
_entity_poly.pdbx_seq_one_letter_code
_entity_poly.pdbx_strand_id
1 'polypeptide(L)'
;MEVVGTSADFVAAAAAGWVLTAAVLEAAAAAGALGACLWLHAPERRPPGVRWQALLDKAARSGSRALCEWCLAHGASWCEEAVWGAARGGHVDLMAWLLDCQPPGSGPVSWPDVLEAAAEGCDLAAFQQLWAQGGPKEGQLSRDARAFILHSAVGSRTPDWQAKAEFALGQGCSPLWSAYHCAARHVTSGDAAVARFEWLKARGCRLDDPQAPEQALADALGWALEARSTPAVLWLLHEGPRPAADAGAATLLAARTGNVEALQALTGAGYALPNPEAAAEDAAEAGQQPVLAWLLTEFGERGLGGLGPELFSSAAASGSCELMAWLRSSGCAWDEGAWEQAADSGCEAALEWLASAGCPMSLDGRPYLCAAHNGDLRCLAALHRLGLPFGAGGKPRPGVFTRAVAGQHGRSTPLPALQALPLLGCPVDWAGARTAAQRRAGTDRGEVLAWVEGEARRNGVD
;
A
#
# COMPACT_ATOMS: atom_id res chain seq x y z
N MET A 1 8.31 -10.53 -4.93
CA MET A 1 8.45 -11.98 -4.68
C MET A 1 7.09 -12.49 -4.26
N GLU A 2 6.44 -13.30 -5.11
CA GLU A 2 5.17 -13.96 -4.79
C GLU A 2 5.40 -14.97 -3.66
N VAL A 3 4.88 -14.66 -2.47
CA VAL A 3 4.79 -15.65 -1.39
C VAL A 3 3.48 -16.41 -1.62
N VAL A 4 3.56 -17.49 -2.39
CA VAL A 4 2.51 -18.52 -2.44
C VAL A 4 2.63 -19.31 -1.13
N GLY A 5 2.07 -18.76 -0.05
CA GLY A 5 2.08 -19.37 1.27
C GLY A 5 1.04 -20.48 1.36
N THR A 6 1.48 -21.70 1.63
CA THR A 6 0.60 -22.86 1.87
C THR A 6 -0.03 -22.77 3.27
N SER A 7 -1.06 -23.58 3.56
CA SER A 7 -1.70 -23.59 4.90
C SER A 7 -0.73 -23.91 6.06
N ALA A 8 0.42 -24.54 5.76
CA ALA A 8 1.46 -24.83 6.74
C ALA A 8 2.25 -23.58 7.17
N ASP A 9 2.42 -22.60 6.29
CA ASP A 9 3.15 -21.36 6.56
C ASP A 9 2.36 -20.45 7.53
N PHE A 10 1.03 -20.49 7.47
CA PHE A 10 0.14 -19.77 8.39
C PHE A 10 0.13 -20.38 9.80
N VAL A 11 0.27 -21.71 9.92
CA VAL A 11 0.39 -22.40 11.23
C VAL A 11 1.71 -22.03 11.92
N ALA A 12 2.80 -21.89 11.15
CA ALA A 12 4.08 -21.39 11.65
C ALA A 12 4.00 -19.91 12.07
N ALA A 13 3.21 -19.08 11.37
CA ALA A 13 2.99 -17.67 11.73
C ALA A 13 2.23 -17.51 13.07
N ALA A 14 1.21 -18.33 13.37
CA ALA A 14 0.58 -18.32 14.71
C ALA A 14 1.53 -18.80 15.82
N ALA A 15 2.39 -19.78 15.54
CA ALA A 15 3.40 -20.22 16.50
C ALA A 15 4.51 -19.17 16.72
N ALA A 16 4.67 -18.23 15.79
CA ALA A 16 5.70 -17.18 15.82
C ALA A 16 5.19 -15.81 16.34
N GLY A 17 4.02 -15.75 16.97
CA GLY A 17 3.53 -14.53 17.63
C GLY A 17 2.93 -13.47 16.68
N TRP A 18 2.35 -13.84 15.54
CA TRP A 18 1.69 -12.86 14.68
C TRP A 18 0.34 -12.45 15.28
N VAL A 19 0.10 -11.14 15.41
CA VAL A 19 -1.25 -10.63 15.65
C VAL A 19 -2.04 -10.75 14.37
N LEU A 20 -3.05 -11.63 14.36
CA LEU A 20 -3.95 -11.75 13.23
C LEU A 20 -4.80 -10.48 13.14
N THR A 21 -4.54 -9.65 12.12
CA THR A 21 -5.32 -8.44 11.84
C THR A 21 -6.32 -8.69 10.72
N ALA A 22 -7.33 -7.82 10.60
CA ALA A 22 -8.26 -7.85 9.47
C ALA A 22 -7.50 -7.73 8.12
N ALA A 23 -6.39 -6.99 8.07
CA ALA A 23 -5.56 -6.85 6.89
C ALA A 23 -4.93 -8.17 6.41
N VAL A 24 -4.51 -9.05 7.34
CA VAL A 24 -3.97 -10.38 6.98
C VAL A 24 -5.07 -11.25 6.34
N LEU A 25 -6.29 -11.18 6.88
CA LEU A 25 -7.43 -11.88 6.31
C LEU A 25 -7.82 -11.32 4.93
N GLU A 26 -7.80 -10.00 4.76
CA GLU A 26 -8.05 -9.34 3.46
C GLU A 26 -6.97 -9.69 2.42
N ALA A 27 -5.70 -9.76 2.82
CA ALA A 27 -4.61 -10.20 1.95
C ALA A 27 -4.76 -11.67 1.52
N ALA A 28 -5.11 -12.56 2.46
CA ALA A 28 -5.41 -13.96 2.16
C ALA A 28 -6.60 -14.10 1.19
N ALA A 29 -7.63 -13.27 1.36
CA ALA A 29 -8.78 -13.24 0.45
C ALA A 29 -8.41 -12.68 -0.93
N ALA A 30 -7.58 -11.65 -1.00
CA ALA A 30 -7.06 -11.11 -2.25
C ALA A 30 -6.21 -12.15 -3.02
N ALA A 31 -5.55 -13.06 -2.30
CA ALA A 31 -4.85 -14.20 -2.87
C ALA A 31 -5.76 -15.40 -3.20
N GLY A 32 -7.08 -15.32 -2.93
CA GLY A 32 -8.03 -16.40 -3.14
C GLY A 32 -7.83 -17.62 -2.21
N ALA A 33 -7.04 -17.46 -1.15
CA ALA A 33 -6.59 -18.55 -0.28
C ALA A 33 -7.65 -18.93 0.76
N LEU A 34 -8.72 -19.60 0.34
CA LEU A 34 -9.83 -20.01 1.21
C LEU A 34 -9.35 -20.77 2.46
N GLY A 35 -8.41 -21.69 2.32
CA GLY A 35 -7.87 -22.44 3.47
C GLY A 35 -7.24 -21.54 4.53
N ALA A 36 -6.51 -20.51 4.10
CA ALA A 36 -5.95 -19.50 5.01
C ALA A 36 -7.05 -18.65 5.63
N CYS A 37 -8.05 -18.20 4.86
CA CYS A 37 -9.18 -17.44 5.38
C CYS A 37 -9.99 -18.22 6.43
N LEU A 38 -10.28 -19.49 6.19
CA LEU A 38 -10.98 -20.37 7.12
C LEU A 38 -10.18 -20.56 8.42
N TRP A 39 -8.87 -20.77 8.27
CA TRP A 39 -7.97 -20.93 9.41
C TRP A 39 -7.90 -19.65 10.25
N LEU A 40 -7.82 -18.48 9.60
CA LEU A 40 -7.83 -17.16 10.24
C LEU A 40 -9.17 -16.81 10.89
N HIS A 41 -10.27 -17.41 10.44
CA HIS A 41 -11.61 -17.18 10.96
C HIS A 41 -12.01 -18.13 12.11
N ALA A 42 -11.11 -19.01 12.57
CA ALA A 42 -11.40 -19.90 13.68
C ALA A 42 -11.79 -19.09 14.96
N PRO A 43 -12.70 -19.59 15.82
CA PRO A 43 -13.25 -18.84 16.97
C PRO A 43 -12.20 -18.25 17.91
N GLU A 44 -11.05 -18.91 18.03
CA GLU A 44 -9.93 -18.50 18.89
C GLU A 44 -9.00 -17.45 18.24
N ARG A 45 -9.15 -17.22 16.93
CA ARG A 45 -8.20 -16.50 16.06
C ARG A 45 -8.81 -15.36 15.27
N ARG A 46 -10.13 -15.20 15.35
CA ARG A 46 -10.88 -14.25 14.53
C ARG A 46 -10.37 -12.82 14.75
N PRO A 47 -9.83 -12.15 13.71
CA PRO A 47 -9.44 -10.75 13.84
C PRO A 47 -10.68 -9.88 14.14
N PRO A 48 -10.59 -8.92 15.08
CA PRO A 48 -11.65 -7.93 15.29
C PRO A 48 -11.73 -6.97 14.10
N GLY A 49 -12.93 -6.42 13.84
CA GLY A 49 -13.12 -5.36 12.83
C GLY A 49 -13.16 -5.81 11.36
N VAL A 50 -13.33 -7.11 11.06
CA VAL A 50 -13.42 -7.62 9.69
C VAL A 50 -14.59 -6.98 8.94
N ARG A 51 -14.29 -6.37 7.79
CA ARG A 51 -15.28 -5.81 6.85
C ARG A 51 -15.64 -6.86 5.81
N TRP A 52 -16.71 -7.60 6.05
CA TRP A 52 -17.14 -8.71 5.18
C TRP A 52 -17.42 -8.31 3.73
N GLN A 53 -17.90 -7.09 3.47
CA GLN A 53 -18.10 -6.58 2.10
C GLN A 53 -16.77 -6.38 1.37
N ALA A 54 -15.75 -5.83 2.04
CA ALA A 54 -14.42 -5.69 1.45
C ALA A 54 -13.79 -7.06 1.18
N LEU A 55 -14.01 -8.03 2.08
CA LEU A 55 -13.55 -9.41 1.90
C LEU A 55 -14.24 -10.09 0.69
N LEU A 56 -15.53 -9.84 0.49
CA LEU A 56 -16.29 -10.33 -0.66
C LEU A 56 -15.76 -9.75 -1.99
N ASP A 57 -15.47 -8.44 -2.04
CA ASP A 57 -14.82 -7.80 -3.21
C ASP A 57 -13.47 -8.45 -3.54
N LYS A 58 -12.59 -8.61 -2.55
CA LYS A 58 -11.28 -9.27 -2.76
C LYS A 58 -11.42 -10.71 -3.21
N ALA A 59 -12.33 -11.47 -2.60
CA ALA A 59 -12.63 -12.84 -2.99
C ALA A 59 -13.11 -12.91 -4.44
N ALA A 60 -14.02 -12.02 -4.84
CA ALA A 60 -14.53 -11.95 -6.19
C ALA A 60 -13.42 -11.61 -7.20
N ARG A 61 -12.57 -10.62 -6.87
CA ARG A 61 -11.43 -10.23 -7.71
C ARG A 61 -10.37 -11.32 -7.85
N SER A 62 -10.24 -12.21 -6.87
CA SER A 62 -9.35 -13.39 -6.93
C SER A 62 -9.93 -14.57 -7.72
N GLY A 63 -11.24 -14.55 -8.01
CA GLY A 63 -11.93 -15.64 -8.71
C GLY A 63 -12.37 -16.80 -7.83
N SER A 64 -12.22 -16.69 -6.51
CA SER A 64 -12.53 -17.76 -5.58
C SER A 64 -14.03 -17.81 -5.25
N ARG A 65 -14.81 -18.53 -6.06
CA ARG A 65 -16.25 -18.73 -5.82
C ARG A 65 -16.55 -19.27 -4.43
N ALA A 66 -15.80 -20.28 -3.99
CA ALA A 66 -15.97 -20.89 -2.68
C ALA A 66 -15.75 -19.87 -1.55
N LEU A 67 -14.84 -18.92 -1.74
CA LEU A 67 -14.62 -17.84 -0.77
C LEU A 67 -15.76 -16.81 -0.80
N CYS A 68 -16.30 -16.48 -1.97
CA CYS A 68 -17.50 -15.63 -2.07
C CYS A 68 -18.72 -16.27 -1.38
N GLU A 69 -18.98 -17.55 -1.63
CA GLU A 69 -20.04 -18.33 -0.96
C GLU A 69 -19.86 -18.32 0.56
N TRP A 70 -18.61 -18.51 1.02
CA TRP A 70 -18.28 -18.43 2.43
C TRP A 70 -18.52 -17.05 3.03
N CYS A 71 -18.10 -15.96 2.37
CA CYS A 71 -18.34 -14.58 2.82
C CYS A 71 -19.84 -14.27 2.95
N LEU A 72 -20.65 -14.64 1.95
CA LEU A 72 -22.10 -14.44 1.97
C LEU A 72 -22.77 -15.21 3.11
N ALA A 73 -22.31 -16.43 3.40
CA ALA A 73 -22.83 -17.24 4.50
C ALA A 73 -22.48 -16.67 5.89
N HIS A 74 -21.42 -15.86 6.01
CA HIS A 74 -20.91 -15.35 7.30
C HIS A 74 -21.20 -13.86 7.53
N GLY A 75 -22.15 -13.30 6.77
CA GLY A 75 -22.71 -11.96 7.03
C GLY A 75 -22.23 -10.87 6.07
N ALA A 76 -21.54 -11.21 4.97
CA ALA A 76 -21.39 -10.27 3.86
C ALA A 76 -22.76 -10.06 3.21
N SER A 77 -23.22 -8.81 3.14
CA SER A 77 -24.30 -8.45 2.24
C SER A 77 -23.79 -8.51 0.81
N TRP A 78 -24.64 -8.96 -0.12
CA TRP A 78 -24.39 -8.78 -1.55
C TRP A 78 -24.13 -7.30 -1.86
N CYS A 79 -23.15 -7.02 -2.72
CA CYS A 79 -22.80 -5.67 -3.13
C CYS A 79 -22.31 -5.64 -4.59
N GLU A 80 -22.55 -4.53 -5.29
CA GLU A 80 -22.20 -4.37 -6.71
C GLU A 80 -20.68 -4.41 -6.93
N GLU A 81 -19.90 -3.97 -5.93
CA GLU A 81 -18.45 -3.98 -5.95
C GLU A 81 -17.91 -5.40 -6.13
N ALA A 82 -18.56 -6.42 -5.57
CA ALA A 82 -18.17 -7.81 -5.77
C ALA A 82 -18.37 -8.26 -7.24
N VAL A 83 -19.44 -7.79 -7.89
CA VAL A 83 -19.71 -8.09 -9.31
C VAL A 83 -18.59 -7.52 -10.18
N TRP A 84 -18.26 -6.23 -9.99
CA TRP A 84 -17.20 -5.59 -10.77
C TRP A 84 -15.82 -6.08 -10.34
N GLY A 85 -15.64 -6.50 -9.10
CA GLY A 85 -14.44 -7.17 -8.61
C GLY A 85 -14.16 -8.44 -9.41
N ALA A 86 -15.16 -9.32 -9.57
CA ALA A 86 -15.06 -10.51 -10.42
C ALA A 86 -14.77 -10.18 -11.89
N ALA A 87 -15.42 -9.15 -12.46
CA ALA A 87 -15.13 -8.68 -13.82
C ALA A 87 -13.69 -8.14 -13.97
N ARG A 88 -13.21 -7.33 -13.02
CA ARG A 88 -11.80 -6.89 -12.97
C ARG A 88 -10.85 -8.07 -12.82
N GLY A 89 -11.24 -9.14 -12.14
CA GLY A 89 -10.46 -10.38 -12.06
C GLY A 89 -10.48 -11.22 -13.34
N GLY A 90 -11.38 -10.91 -14.30
CA GLY A 90 -11.58 -11.72 -15.50
C GLY A 90 -12.44 -12.97 -15.26
N HIS A 91 -13.16 -13.04 -14.14
CA HIS A 91 -13.93 -14.23 -13.71
C HIS A 91 -15.40 -14.11 -14.12
N VAL A 92 -15.68 -14.28 -15.40
CA VAL A 92 -17.00 -14.08 -16.01
C VAL A 92 -18.08 -14.96 -15.38
N ASP A 93 -17.79 -16.26 -15.18
CA ASP A 93 -18.75 -17.19 -14.57
C ASP A 93 -19.06 -16.83 -13.12
N LEU A 94 -18.05 -16.35 -12.38
CA LEU A 94 -18.24 -15.91 -11.00
C LEU A 94 -19.06 -14.62 -10.94
N MET A 95 -18.80 -13.68 -11.85
CA MET A 95 -19.57 -12.46 -11.99
C MET A 95 -21.04 -12.76 -12.35
N ALA A 96 -21.29 -13.67 -13.29
CA ALA A 96 -22.65 -14.10 -13.64
C ALA A 96 -23.37 -14.73 -12.43
N TRP A 97 -22.69 -15.60 -11.69
CA TRP A 97 -23.23 -16.17 -10.45
C TRP A 97 -23.52 -15.09 -9.39
N LEU A 98 -22.66 -14.08 -9.24
CA LEU A 98 -22.91 -12.96 -8.31
C LEU A 98 -24.13 -12.13 -8.73
N LEU A 99 -24.34 -11.91 -10.04
CA LEU A 99 -25.55 -11.26 -10.55
C LEU A 99 -26.81 -12.07 -10.22
N ASP A 100 -26.76 -13.41 -10.37
CA ASP A 100 -27.87 -14.30 -10.00
C ASP A 100 -28.16 -14.30 -8.49
N CYS A 101 -27.16 -14.00 -7.66
CA CYS A 101 -27.29 -13.88 -6.21
C CYS A 101 -27.88 -12.53 -5.75
N GLN A 102 -28.23 -11.62 -6.67
CA GLN A 102 -28.74 -10.30 -6.33
C GLN A 102 -30.05 -10.40 -5.52
N PRO A 103 -30.11 -9.81 -4.31
CA PRO A 103 -31.34 -9.81 -3.51
C PRO A 103 -32.48 -9.04 -4.21
N PRO A 104 -33.73 -9.49 -4.08
CA PRO A 104 -34.89 -8.76 -4.60
C PRO A 104 -35.01 -7.40 -3.88
N GLY A 105 -35.13 -6.33 -4.67
CA GLY A 105 -35.21 -4.95 -4.16
C GLY A 105 -33.88 -4.19 -4.14
N SER A 106 -32.75 -4.86 -4.43
CA SER A 106 -31.51 -4.16 -4.79
C SER A 106 -31.70 -3.42 -6.12
N GLY A 107 -31.14 -2.21 -6.24
CA GLY A 107 -31.19 -1.43 -7.49
C GLY A 107 -30.55 -2.17 -8.68
N PRO A 108 -30.79 -1.72 -9.93
CA PRO A 108 -30.12 -2.31 -11.09
C PRO A 108 -28.62 -2.03 -11.02
N VAL A 109 -27.82 -3.05 -11.34
CA VAL A 109 -26.35 -2.91 -11.39
C VAL A 109 -25.95 -1.84 -12.39
N SER A 110 -24.95 -1.03 -12.03
CA SER A 110 -24.34 -0.07 -12.94
C SER A 110 -23.55 -0.77 -14.05
N TRP A 111 -24.14 -0.88 -15.24
CA TRP A 111 -23.48 -1.42 -16.43
C TRP A 111 -22.23 -0.66 -16.89
N PRO A 112 -22.13 0.67 -16.79
CA PRO A 112 -20.89 1.39 -17.06
C PRO A 112 -19.70 0.83 -16.26
N ASP A 113 -19.90 0.59 -14.96
CA ASP A 113 -18.85 0.07 -14.07
C ASP A 113 -18.53 -1.41 -14.37
N VAL A 114 -19.55 -2.22 -14.72
CA VAL A 114 -19.33 -3.60 -15.20
C VAL A 114 -18.48 -3.61 -16.48
N LEU A 115 -18.79 -2.74 -17.43
CA LEU A 115 -18.09 -2.66 -18.71
C LEU A 115 -16.65 -2.14 -18.54
N GLU A 116 -16.44 -1.15 -17.68
CA GLU A 116 -15.11 -0.67 -17.33
C GLU A 116 -14.27 -1.78 -16.69
N ALA A 117 -14.83 -2.48 -15.71
CA ALA A 117 -14.19 -3.60 -15.03
C ALA A 117 -13.85 -4.75 -15.99
N ALA A 118 -14.77 -5.11 -16.88
CA ALA A 118 -14.55 -6.14 -17.89
C ALA A 118 -13.50 -5.70 -18.93
N ALA A 119 -13.47 -4.42 -19.31
CA ALA A 119 -12.45 -3.89 -20.20
C ALA A 119 -11.05 -4.00 -19.58
N GLU A 120 -10.92 -3.86 -18.25
CA GLU A 120 -9.65 -4.03 -17.52
C GLU A 120 -9.20 -5.50 -17.43
N GLY A 121 -10.12 -6.42 -17.10
CA GLY A 121 -9.79 -7.76 -16.63
C GLY A 121 -10.20 -8.95 -17.50
N CYS A 122 -11.28 -8.82 -18.27
CA CYS A 122 -11.82 -9.91 -19.10
C CYS A 122 -11.13 -9.96 -20.48
N ASP A 123 -11.18 -11.12 -21.14
CA ASP A 123 -10.81 -11.21 -22.55
C ASP A 123 -11.84 -10.49 -23.45
N LEU A 124 -11.48 -10.32 -24.72
CA LEU A 124 -12.30 -9.64 -25.73
C LEU A 124 -13.67 -10.30 -25.91
N ALA A 125 -13.73 -11.64 -25.89
CA ALA A 125 -14.97 -12.37 -26.15
C ALA A 125 -15.98 -12.12 -25.02
N ALA A 126 -15.53 -12.22 -23.78
CA ALA A 126 -16.32 -11.90 -22.60
C ALA A 126 -16.73 -10.42 -22.56
N PHE A 127 -15.81 -9.51 -22.89
CA PHE A 127 -16.11 -8.07 -22.95
C PHE A 127 -17.19 -7.77 -24.00
N GLN A 128 -17.11 -8.35 -25.19
CA GLN A 128 -18.12 -8.22 -26.25
C GLN A 128 -19.48 -8.80 -25.82
N GLN A 129 -19.49 -9.94 -25.13
CA GLN A 129 -20.72 -10.53 -24.62
C GLN A 129 -21.39 -9.63 -23.57
N LEU A 130 -20.63 -9.09 -22.63
CA LEU A 130 -21.16 -8.16 -21.62
C LEU A 130 -21.66 -6.87 -22.25
N TRP A 131 -20.96 -6.37 -23.25
CA TRP A 131 -21.44 -5.26 -24.07
C TRP A 131 -22.74 -5.61 -24.80
N ALA A 132 -22.94 -6.84 -25.28
CA ALA A 132 -24.21 -7.19 -25.91
C ALA A 132 -25.37 -7.33 -24.90
N GLN A 133 -25.11 -7.78 -23.68
CA GLN A 133 -26.12 -8.02 -22.65
C GLN A 133 -26.58 -6.74 -21.96
N GLY A 134 -25.63 -5.87 -21.63
CA GLY A 134 -25.86 -4.66 -20.84
C GLY A 134 -25.37 -3.38 -21.51
N GLY A 135 -24.92 -3.51 -22.75
CA GLY A 135 -24.54 -2.38 -23.59
C GLY A 135 -25.69 -1.39 -23.70
N PRO A 136 -25.44 -0.11 -23.40
CA PRO A 136 -26.45 0.92 -23.47
C PRO A 136 -26.95 1.07 -24.91
N LYS A 137 -28.26 1.29 -25.06
CA LYS A 137 -28.82 1.77 -26.33
C LYS A 137 -28.27 3.17 -26.61
N GLU A 138 -28.20 3.58 -27.88
CA GLU A 138 -27.65 4.89 -28.28
C GLU A 138 -28.12 6.04 -27.36
N GLY A 139 -27.16 6.78 -26.78
CA GLY A 139 -27.40 7.95 -25.93
C GLY A 139 -27.46 7.71 -24.42
N GLN A 140 -27.31 6.49 -23.92
CA GLN A 140 -27.42 6.20 -22.47
C GLN A 140 -26.10 6.29 -21.67
N LEU A 141 -24.92 6.23 -22.31
CA LEU A 141 -23.65 6.51 -21.62
C LEU A 141 -23.30 7.98 -21.68
N SER A 142 -22.85 8.50 -20.54
CA SER A 142 -22.14 9.77 -20.51
C SER A 142 -20.85 9.68 -21.32
N ARG A 143 -20.36 10.84 -21.76
CA ARG A 143 -19.05 10.96 -22.42
C ARG A 143 -17.93 10.39 -21.55
N ASP A 144 -17.99 10.63 -20.25
CA ASP A 144 -16.96 10.21 -19.30
C ASP A 144 -16.95 8.69 -19.13
N ALA A 145 -18.12 8.05 -19.01
CA ALA A 145 -18.22 6.60 -18.93
C ALA A 145 -17.62 5.91 -20.18
N ARG A 146 -17.89 6.47 -21.37
CA ARG A 146 -17.28 5.97 -22.62
C ARG A 146 -15.76 6.10 -22.63
N ALA A 147 -15.24 7.21 -22.11
CA ALA A 147 -13.81 7.44 -21.99
C ALA A 147 -13.18 6.41 -21.04
N PHE A 148 -13.73 6.24 -19.83
CA PHE A 148 -13.20 5.31 -18.83
C PHE A 148 -13.19 3.85 -19.29
N ILE A 149 -14.23 3.40 -20.01
CA ILE A 149 -14.24 2.05 -20.59
C ILE A 149 -13.10 1.86 -21.59
N LEU A 150 -12.88 2.83 -22.49
CA LEU A 150 -11.78 2.76 -23.44
C LEU A 150 -10.42 2.84 -22.73
N HIS A 151 -10.28 3.71 -21.72
CA HIS A 151 -9.04 3.82 -20.95
C HIS A 151 -8.70 2.50 -20.27
N SER A 152 -9.69 1.85 -19.66
CA SER A 152 -9.54 0.54 -19.04
C SER A 152 -9.19 -0.56 -20.05
N ALA A 153 -9.75 -0.51 -21.26
CA ALA A 153 -9.36 -1.41 -22.35
C ALA A 153 -7.89 -1.22 -22.77
N VAL A 154 -7.43 0.04 -22.88
CA VAL A 154 -6.03 0.35 -23.20
C VAL A 154 -5.08 -0.07 -22.08
N GLY A 155 -5.49 0.12 -20.82
CA GLY A 155 -4.75 -0.29 -19.63
C GLY A 155 -4.92 -1.76 -19.23
N SER A 156 -5.60 -2.55 -20.05
CA SER A 156 -5.97 -3.93 -19.75
C SER A 156 -4.77 -4.81 -19.40
N ARG A 157 -4.99 -5.77 -18.51
CA ARG A 157 -3.98 -6.80 -18.15
C ARG A 157 -3.91 -7.96 -19.14
N THR A 158 -4.92 -8.13 -19.97
CA THR A 158 -4.98 -9.19 -20.98
C THR A 158 -4.22 -8.78 -22.26
N PRO A 159 -3.60 -9.74 -22.97
CA PRO A 159 -2.78 -9.45 -24.16
C PRO A 159 -3.57 -8.89 -25.35
N ASP A 160 -4.89 -9.06 -25.36
CA ASP A 160 -5.82 -8.58 -26.37
C ASP A 160 -6.32 -7.14 -26.11
N TRP A 161 -5.65 -6.38 -25.22
CA TRP A 161 -5.96 -4.98 -24.91
C TRP A 161 -6.22 -4.14 -26.17
N GLN A 162 -5.42 -4.32 -27.21
CA GLN A 162 -5.54 -3.56 -28.46
C GLN A 162 -6.86 -3.86 -29.16
N ALA A 163 -7.23 -5.14 -29.28
CA ALA A 163 -8.48 -5.55 -29.90
C ALA A 163 -9.71 -5.09 -29.08
N LYS A 164 -9.61 -5.08 -27.75
CA LYS A 164 -10.64 -4.51 -26.87
C LYS A 164 -10.80 -3.02 -27.06
N ALA A 165 -9.70 -2.29 -27.17
CA ALA A 165 -9.71 -0.86 -27.39
C ALA A 165 -10.29 -0.51 -28.78
N GLU A 166 -9.95 -1.27 -29.84
CA GLU A 166 -10.58 -1.13 -31.16
C GLU A 166 -12.09 -1.38 -31.12
N PHE A 167 -12.53 -2.41 -30.41
CA PHE A 167 -13.95 -2.69 -30.25
C PHE A 167 -14.65 -1.51 -29.56
N ALA A 168 -14.11 -0.99 -28.45
CA ALA A 168 -14.68 0.15 -27.74
C ALA A 168 -14.75 1.42 -28.63
N LEU A 169 -13.73 1.68 -29.46
CA LEU A 169 -13.78 2.76 -30.46
C LEU A 169 -14.93 2.57 -31.45
N GLY A 170 -15.13 1.34 -31.93
CA GLY A 170 -16.25 0.97 -32.82
C GLY A 170 -17.62 1.19 -32.18
N GLN A 171 -17.71 1.16 -30.84
CA GLN A 171 -18.93 1.46 -30.09
C GLN A 171 -19.12 2.96 -29.79
N GLY A 172 -18.26 3.82 -30.36
CA GLY A 172 -18.35 5.28 -30.19
C GLY A 172 -17.71 5.79 -28.89
N CYS A 173 -16.82 5.01 -28.27
CA CYS A 173 -15.88 5.54 -27.29
C CYS A 173 -14.79 6.34 -27.99
N SER A 174 -14.20 7.32 -27.30
CA SER A 174 -13.14 8.15 -27.86
C SER A 174 -12.05 8.35 -26.83
N PRO A 175 -10.77 8.30 -27.23
CA PRO A 175 -9.67 8.46 -26.31
C PRO A 175 -9.58 9.93 -25.88
N LEU A 176 -9.24 10.12 -24.61
CA LEU A 176 -8.92 11.42 -24.03
C LEU A 176 -7.50 11.33 -23.48
N TRP A 177 -6.88 12.46 -23.18
CA TRP A 177 -5.52 12.52 -22.63
C TRP A 177 -5.33 11.58 -21.42
N SER A 178 -6.35 11.38 -20.59
CA SER A 178 -6.30 10.50 -19.43
C SER A 178 -6.14 9.01 -19.76
N ALA A 179 -6.29 8.62 -21.04
CA ALA A 179 -5.98 7.28 -21.51
C ALA A 179 -4.49 6.93 -21.34
N TYR A 180 -3.58 7.91 -21.39
CA TYR A 180 -2.16 7.69 -21.21
C TYR A 180 -1.82 7.20 -19.78
N HIS A 181 -2.58 7.61 -18.76
CA HIS A 181 -2.43 7.06 -17.40
C HIS A 181 -2.71 5.57 -17.37
N CYS A 182 -3.86 5.17 -17.93
CA CYS A 182 -4.26 3.78 -17.96
C CYS A 182 -3.32 2.95 -18.84
N ALA A 183 -2.81 3.52 -19.93
CA ALA A 183 -1.81 2.88 -20.78
C ALA A 183 -0.51 2.55 -20.04
N ALA A 184 -0.06 3.42 -19.12
CA ALA A 184 1.10 3.17 -18.26
C ALA A 184 0.80 2.19 -17.12
N ARG A 185 -0.47 2.10 -16.72
CA ARG A 185 -0.95 1.27 -15.62
C ARG A 185 -0.89 -0.22 -15.98
N HIS A 186 -0.51 -1.04 -15.00
CA HIS A 186 -0.48 -2.51 -15.09
C HIS A 186 0.42 -3.09 -16.19
N VAL A 187 1.38 -2.32 -16.70
CA VAL A 187 2.36 -2.83 -17.65
C VAL A 187 3.54 -3.44 -16.91
N THR A 188 3.86 -4.70 -17.24
CA THR A 188 4.98 -5.44 -16.62
C THR A 188 6.34 -5.14 -17.26
N SER A 189 6.37 -4.45 -18.40
CA SER A 189 7.60 -4.05 -19.11
C SER A 189 7.45 -2.66 -19.74
N GLY A 190 8.54 -1.90 -19.83
CA GLY A 190 8.47 -0.54 -20.38
C GLY A 190 8.04 -0.48 -21.85
N ASP A 191 8.41 -1.49 -22.64
CA ASP A 191 8.08 -1.56 -24.07
C ASP A 191 6.57 -1.67 -24.33
N ALA A 192 5.83 -2.34 -23.44
CA ALA A 192 4.39 -2.50 -23.61
C ALA A 192 3.63 -1.20 -23.30
N ALA A 193 4.17 -0.31 -22.46
CA ALA A 193 3.58 1.01 -22.20
C ALA A 193 3.78 1.93 -23.42
N VAL A 194 5.00 1.94 -23.98
CA VAL A 194 5.32 2.70 -25.20
C VAL A 194 4.44 2.26 -26.37
N ALA A 195 4.21 0.95 -26.55
CA ALA A 195 3.32 0.45 -27.60
C ALA A 195 1.87 0.97 -27.45
N ARG A 196 1.37 1.07 -26.21
CA ARG A 196 0.03 1.64 -25.92
C ARG A 196 0.00 3.15 -26.18
N PHE A 197 1.07 3.86 -25.83
CA PHE A 197 1.20 5.30 -26.10
C PHE A 197 1.21 5.60 -27.59
N GLU A 198 1.98 4.86 -28.38
CA GLU A 198 2.01 4.98 -29.84
C GLU A 198 0.64 4.66 -30.45
N TRP A 199 -0.05 3.64 -29.94
CA TRP A 199 -1.41 3.31 -30.38
C TRP A 199 -2.39 4.46 -30.13
N LEU A 200 -2.35 5.08 -28.94
CA LEU A 200 -3.17 6.25 -28.58
C LEU A 200 -2.87 7.45 -29.49
N LYS A 201 -1.59 7.76 -29.68
CA LYS A 201 -1.13 8.85 -30.55
C LYS A 201 -1.61 8.66 -31.99
N ALA A 202 -1.51 7.44 -32.52
CA ALA A 202 -1.99 7.09 -33.86
C ALA A 202 -3.51 7.29 -34.04
N ARG A 203 -4.29 7.34 -32.95
CA ARG A 203 -5.74 7.61 -32.95
C ARG A 203 -6.11 9.05 -32.62
N GLY A 204 -5.12 9.95 -32.66
CA GLY A 204 -5.32 11.38 -32.42
C GLY A 204 -5.53 11.74 -30.95
N CYS A 205 -5.20 10.83 -30.02
CA CYS A 205 -5.24 11.13 -28.60
C CYS A 205 -4.11 12.11 -28.26
N ARG A 206 -4.47 13.32 -27.88
CA ARG A 206 -3.54 14.33 -27.38
C ARG A 206 -3.02 13.96 -26.00
N LEU A 207 -1.75 14.26 -25.75
CA LEU A 207 -1.11 14.10 -24.43
C LEU A 207 -1.48 15.22 -23.45
N ASP A 208 -1.96 16.34 -23.96
CA ASP A 208 -2.35 17.51 -23.18
C ASP A 208 -3.87 17.63 -23.07
N ASP A 209 -4.36 18.01 -21.89
CA ASP A 209 -5.72 18.51 -21.74
C ASP A 209 -5.77 19.97 -22.23
N PRO A 210 -6.63 20.34 -23.19
CA PRO A 210 -6.83 21.74 -23.56
C PRO A 210 -7.19 22.67 -22.39
N GLN A 211 -7.78 22.14 -21.32
CA GLN A 211 -8.15 22.89 -20.12
C GLN A 211 -7.07 22.87 -19.03
N ALA A 212 -6.18 21.87 -19.03
CA ALA A 212 -5.16 21.65 -18.00
C ALA A 212 -3.95 20.85 -18.55
N PRO A 213 -3.18 21.40 -19.50
CA PRO A 213 -2.19 20.65 -20.27
C PRO A 213 -1.06 20.07 -19.41
N GLU A 214 -0.79 20.71 -18.27
CA GLU A 214 0.30 20.35 -17.35
C GLU A 214 -0.06 19.15 -16.44
N GLN A 215 -1.30 19.09 -15.95
CA GLN A 215 -1.76 18.00 -15.08
C GLN A 215 -1.74 16.64 -15.81
N ALA A 216 -2.11 16.66 -17.10
CA ALA A 216 -2.16 15.48 -17.94
C ALA A 216 -0.79 14.80 -18.10
N LEU A 217 0.27 15.58 -18.33
CA LEU A 217 1.60 15.02 -18.44
C LEU A 217 2.12 14.55 -17.07
N ALA A 218 1.88 15.35 -16.02
CA ALA A 218 2.33 15.03 -14.65
C ALA A 218 1.76 13.70 -14.15
N ASP A 219 0.45 13.47 -14.35
CA ASP A 219 -0.21 12.23 -13.97
C ASP A 219 0.35 11.03 -14.77
N ALA A 220 0.56 11.19 -16.09
CA ALA A 220 1.11 10.10 -16.93
C ALA A 220 2.56 9.75 -16.55
N LEU A 221 3.38 10.76 -16.26
CA LEU A 221 4.73 10.58 -15.71
C LEU A 221 4.67 9.87 -14.36
N GLY A 222 3.74 10.27 -13.48
CA GLY A 222 3.55 9.65 -12.16
C GLY A 222 3.34 8.14 -12.26
N TRP A 223 2.38 7.72 -13.08
CA TRP A 223 2.10 6.30 -13.30
C TRP A 223 3.25 5.56 -13.99
N ALA A 224 3.96 6.19 -14.93
CA ALA A 224 5.13 5.59 -15.56
C ALA A 224 6.28 5.35 -14.57
N LEU A 225 6.48 6.29 -13.64
CA LEU A 225 7.47 6.18 -12.55
C LEU A 225 7.09 5.11 -11.54
N GLU A 226 5.81 5.05 -11.12
CA GLU A 226 5.31 3.98 -10.24
C GLU A 226 5.44 2.60 -10.87
N ALA A 227 5.15 2.49 -12.17
CA ALA A 227 5.38 1.28 -12.96
C ALA A 227 6.88 1.00 -13.19
N ARG A 228 7.78 1.89 -12.75
CA ARG A 228 9.23 1.82 -12.92
C ARG A 228 9.64 1.64 -14.39
N SER A 229 8.90 2.28 -15.30
CA SER A 229 9.09 2.18 -16.74
C SER A 229 9.88 3.36 -17.27
N THR A 230 11.21 3.23 -17.34
CA THR A 230 12.06 4.25 -17.97
C THR A 230 11.69 4.53 -19.43
N PRO A 231 11.41 3.52 -20.29
CA PRO A 231 11.02 3.77 -21.67
C PRO A 231 9.75 4.64 -21.79
N ALA A 232 8.77 4.43 -20.91
CA ALA A 232 7.56 5.24 -20.89
C ALA A 232 7.85 6.69 -20.47
N VAL A 233 8.70 6.89 -19.44
CA VAL A 233 9.12 8.23 -19.01
C VAL A 233 9.83 8.96 -20.15
N LEU A 234 10.80 8.31 -20.80
CA LEU A 234 11.54 8.90 -21.92
C LEU A 234 10.63 9.27 -23.10
N TRP A 235 9.68 8.41 -23.43
CA TRP A 235 8.70 8.68 -24.48
C TRP A 235 7.83 9.89 -24.13
N LEU A 236 7.31 9.95 -22.89
CA LEU A 236 6.48 11.06 -22.41
C LEU A 236 7.26 12.39 -22.39
N LEU A 237 8.55 12.37 -22.04
CA LEU A 237 9.41 13.56 -22.10
C LEU A 237 9.72 14.01 -23.52
N HIS A 238 9.79 13.09 -24.48
CA HIS A 238 10.01 13.41 -25.88
C HIS A 238 8.76 14.02 -26.54
N GLU A 239 7.59 13.45 -26.26
CA GLU A 239 6.33 13.78 -26.92
C GLU A 239 5.49 14.83 -26.17
N GLY A 240 5.67 14.92 -24.86
CA GLY A 240 4.91 15.81 -23.99
C GLY A 240 5.29 17.29 -24.14
N PRO A 241 4.42 18.20 -23.68
CA PRO A 241 4.76 19.61 -23.57
C PRO A 241 5.98 19.84 -22.65
N ARG A 242 6.64 20.99 -22.81
CA ARG A 242 7.76 21.37 -21.94
C ARG A 242 7.30 21.47 -20.47
N PRO A 243 8.16 21.13 -19.50
CA PRO A 243 7.83 21.22 -18.09
C PRO A 243 7.38 22.62 -17.69
N ALA A 244 6.37 22.68 -16.83
CA ALA A 244 6.10 23.84 -16.00
C ALA A 244 7.22 24.03 -14.97
N ALA A 245 7.36 25.25 -14.44
CA ALA A 245 8.40 25.60 -13.48
C ALA A 245 8.28 24.86 -12.12
N ASP A 246 7.15 24.21 -11.85
CA ASP A 246 6.77 23.59 -10.56
C ASP A 246 6.65 22.06 -10.61
N ALA A 247 7.10 21.40 -11.69
CA ALA A 247 6.98 19.96 -11.91
C ALA A 247 7.91 19.07 -11.04
N GLY A 248 8.29 19.55 -9.85
CA GLY A 248 9.18 18.83 -8.92
C GLY A 248 8.59 17.54 -8.33
N ALA A 249 7.28 17.33 -8.42
CA ALA A 249 6.65 16.09 -7.96
C ALA A 249 7.16 14.85 -8.73
N ALA A 250 7.39 14.97 -10.04
CA ALA A 250 7.88 13.86 -10.85
C ALA A 250 9.33 13.48 -10.50
N THR A 251 10.19 14.45 -10.22
CA THR A 251 11.59 14.19 -9.83
C THR A 251 11.68 13.58 -8.42
N LEU A 252 10.85 14.01 -7.47
CA LEU A 252 10.74 13.37 -6.15
C LEU A 252 10.23 11.93 -6.25
N LEU A 253 9.20 11.68 -7.06
CA LEU A 253 8.68 10.34 -7.27
C LEU A 253 9.70 9.43 -7.97
N ALA A 254 10.47 9.95 -8.92
CA ALA A 254 11.57 9.21 -9.55
C ALA A 254 12.65 8.81 -8.54
N ALA A 255 12.97 9.70 -7.59
CA ALA A 255 13.90 9.40 -6.51
C ALA A 255 13.37 8.29 -5.59
N ARG A 256 12.10 8.38 -5.17
CA ARG A 256 11.42 7.38 -4.34
C ARG A 256 11.29 6.01 -5.03
N THR A 257 11.04 5.99 -6.33
CA THR A 257 10.85 4.73 -7.09
C THR A 257 12.16 4.05 -7.49
N GLY A 258 13.30 4.72 -7.32
CA GLY A 258 14.63 4.14 -7.53
C GLY A 258 15.17 4.25 -8.95
N ASN A 259 14.51 5.01 -9.82
CA ASN A 259 14.85 5.05 -11.24
C ASN A 259 15.82 6.20 -11.56
N VAL A 260 17.12 5.95 -11.42
CA VAL A 260 18.19 6.93 -11.66
C VAL A 260 18.13 7.47 -13.10
N GLU A 261 17.92 6.61 -14.09
CA GLU A 261 17.87 7.02 -15.50
C GLU A 261 16.67 7.94 -15.78
N ALA A 262 15.49 7.60 -15.24
CA ALA A 262 14.32 8.47 -15.35
C ALA A 262 14.53 9.81 -14.63
N LEU A 263 15.17 9.79 -13.45
CA LEU A 263 15.49 11.00 -12.69
C LEU A 263 16.47 11.90 -13.47
N GLN A 264 17.51 11.34 -14.07
CA GLN A 264 18.43 12.06 -14.96
C GLN A 264 17.75 12.61 -16.21
N ALA A 265 16.83 11.84 -16.80
CA ALA A 265 16.07 12.28 -17.96
C ALA A 265 15.13 13.45 -17.61
N LEU A 266 14.46 13.38 -16.46
CA LEU A 266 13.61 14.47 -15.96
C LEU A 266 14.41 15.75 -15.72
N THR A 267 15.53 15.66 -15.00
CA THR A 267 16.38 16.84 -14.74
C THR A 267 16.99 17.39 -16.03
N GLY A 268 17.43 16.53 -16.95
CA GLY A 268 17.91 16.93 -18.28
C GLY A 268 16.84 17.57 -19.16
N ALA A 269 15.57 17.19 -18.99
CA ALA A 269 14.42 17.80 -19.66
C ALA A 269 13.99 19.15 -19.03
N GLY A 270 14.64 19.58 -17.95
CA GLY A 270 14.37 20.85 -17.27
C GLY A 270 13.37 20.74 -16.11
N TYR A 271 12.99 19.54 -15.68
CA TYR A 271 12.22 19.35 -14.45
C TYR A 271 13.15 19.60 -13.26
N ALA A 272 12.88 20.66 -12.50
CA ALA A 272 13.70 20.99 -11.34
C ALA A 272 13.59 19.88 -10.28
N LEU A 273 14.69 19.61 -9.58
CA LEU A 273 14.67 18.93 -8.29
C LEU A 273 14.65 20.02 -7.21
N PRO A 274 13.47 20.42 -6.71
CA PRO A 274 13.35 21.64 -5.91
C PRO A 274 14.04 21.51 -4.55
N ASN A 275 14.12 20.30 -3.99
CA ASN A 275 14.73 20.01 -2.71
C ASN A 275 15.51 18.68 -2.77
N PRO A 276 16.82 18.72 -3.07
CA PRO A 276 17.66 17.53 -3.10
C PRO A 276 17.77 16.78 -1.78
N GLU A 277 17.66 17.49 -0.64
CA GLU A 277 17.65 16.91 0.70
C GLU A 277 16.38 16.06 0.90
N ALA A 278 15.19 16.60 0.63
CA ALA A 278 13.94 15.84 0.69
C ALA A 278 13.93 14.66 -0.30
N ALA A 279 14.51 14.83 -1.49
CA ALA A 279 14.65 13.74 -2.45
C ALA A 279 15.56 12.60 -1.94
N ALA A 280 16.61 12.96 -1.19
CA ALA A 280 17.49 11.99 -0.54
C ALA A 280 16.77 11.26 0.60
N GLU A 281 16.00 11.96 1.43
CA GLU A 281 15.17 11.35 2.48
C GLU A 281 14.14 10.37 1.90
N ASP A 282 13.40 10.77 0.86
CA ASP A 282 12.43 9.93 0.15
C ASP A 282 13.10 8.68 -0.45
N ALA A 283 14.27 8.85 -1.07
CA ALA A 283 15.05 7.74 -1.61
C ALA A 283 15.56 6.81 -0.51
N ALA A 284 15.97 7.37 0.64
CA ALA A 284 16.43 6.60 1.79
C ALA A 284 15.30 5.79 2.43
N GLU A 285 14.15 6.40 2.67
CA GLU A 285 12.94 5.73 3.18
C GLU A 285 12.47 4.61 2.25
N ALA A 286 12.62 4.79 0.93
CA ALA A 286 12.31 3.77 -0.06
C ALA A 286 13.44 2.76 -0.32
N GLY A 287 14.59 2.85 0.36
CA GLY A 287 15.70 1.90 0.24
C GLY A 287 16.53 2.04 -1.05
N GLN A 288 16.48 3.19 -1.74
CA GLN A 288 17.03 3.40 -3.08
C GLN A 288 18.49 3.88 -3.06
N GLN A 289 19.43 3.01 -2.70
CA GLN A 289 20.87 3.33 -2.68
C GLN A 289 21.40 3.94 -4.00
N PRO A 290 21.05 3.45 -5.21
CA PRO A 290 21.58 4.03 -6.46
C PRO A 290 21.19 5.49 -6.67
N VAL A 291 19.97 5.87 -6.26
CA VAL A 291 19.49 7.25 -6.33
C VAL A 291 20.28 8.13 -5.35
N LEU A 292 20.50 7.67 -4.13
CA LEU A 292 21.32 8.39 -3.15
C LEU A 292 22.76 8.59 -3.62
N ALA A 293 23.36 7.57 -4.22
CA ALA A 293 24.70 7.68 -4.80
C ALA A 293 24.75 8.72 -5.93
N TRP A 294 23.71 8.78 -6.77
CA TRP A 294 23.60 9.79 -7.81
C TRP A 294 23.41 11.20 -7.21
N LEU A 295 22.47 11.37 -6.27
CA LEU A 295 22.22 12.65 -5.60
C LEU A 295 23.48 13.19 -4.90
N LEU A 296 24.23 12.34 -4.22
CA LEU A 296 25.50 12.71 -3.59
C LEU A 296 26.56 13.13 -4.61
N THR A 297 26.55 12.52 -5.79
CA THR A 297 27.48 12.87 -6.89
C THR A 297 27.14 14.23 -7.49
N GLU A 298 25.85 14.50 -7.74
CA GLU A 298 25.39 15.72 -8.41
C GLU A 298 25.40 16.95 -7.48
N PHE A 299 24.93 16.79 -6.23
CA PHE A 299 24.70 17.90 -5.31
C PHE A 299 25.76 17.98 -4.19
N GLY A 300 26.53 16.92 -3.98
CA GLY A 300 27.50 16.81 -2.88
C GLY A 300 26.82 16.75 -1.50
N GLU A 301 27.60 16.43 -0.46
CA GLU A 301 27.07 16.31 0.92
C GLU A 301 26.35 17.57 1.39
N ARG A 302 26.92 18.75 1.10
CA ARG A 302 26.34 20.05 1.49
C ARG A 302 25.04 20.35 0.74
N GLY A 303 24.89 19.86 -0.49
CA GLY A 303 23.67 20.04 -1.28
C GLY A 303 22.51 19.19 -0.76
N LEU A 304 22.81 18.13 0.00
CA LEU A 304 21.83 17.25 0.64
C LEU A 304 21.56 17.62 2.10
N GLY A 305 21.90 18.83 2.55
CA GLY A 305 21.76 19.21 3.96
C GLY A 305 22.81 18.58 4.90
N GLY A 306 23.77 17.83 4.36
CA GLY A 306 24.74 17.03 5.10
C GLY A 306 24.27 15.59 5.34
N LEU A 307 25.22 14.67 5.50
CA LEU A 307 24.90 13.27 5.82
C LEU A 307 24.61 13.12 7.33
N GLY A 308 23.42 13.58 7.73
CA GLY A 308 22.99 13.64 9.14
C GLY A 308 22.16 12.46 9.63
N PRO A 309 21.81 12.45 10.93
CA PRO A 309 21.00 11.40 11.56
C PRO A 309 19.59 11.23 10.96
N GLU A 310 18.99 12.29 10.43
CA GLU A 310 17.67 12.23 9.80
C GLU A 310 17.69 11.34 8.55
N LEU A 311 18.65 11.56 7.63
CA LEU A 311 18.84 10.71 6.46
C LEU A 311 19.11 9.24 6.84
N PHE A 312 19.88 9.03 7.91
CA PHE A 312 20.14 7.68 8.43
C PHE A 312 18.88 7.02 8.99
N SER A 313 18.06 7.80 9.69
CA SER A 313 16.78 7.35 10.25
C SER A 313 15.80 7.00 9.13
N SER A 314 15.72 7.77 8.04
CA SER A 314 14.95 7.40 6.85
C SER A 314 15.45 6.09 6.23
N ALA A 315 16.76 5.88 6.14
CA ALA A 315 17.29 4.60 5.68
C ALA A 315 16.91 3.43 6.61
N ALA A 316 16.89 3.65 7.92
CA ALA A 316 16.42 2.65 8.89
C ALA A 316 14.92 2.35 8.74
N ALA A 317 14.10 3.35 8.38
CA ALA A 317 12.68 3.18 8.06
C ALA A 317 12.45 2.28 6.84
N SER A 318 13.40 2.21 5.91
CA SER A 318 13.32 1.27 4.77
C SER A 318 13.54 -0.20 5.15
N GLY A 319 14.16 -0.45 6.32
CA GLY A 319 14.61 -1.77 6.74
C GLY A 319 15.83 -2.32 5.96
N SER A 320 16.41 -1.55 5.03
CA SER A 320 17.55 -1.97 4.20
C SER A 320 18.87 -1.89 4.95
N CYS A 321 19.39 -3.05 5.37
CA CYS A 321 20.67 -3.16 6.07
C CYS A 321 21.85 -2.75 5.18
N GLU A 322 21.77 -3.07 3.89
CA GLU A 322 22.76 -2.69 2.88
C GLU A 322 22.84 -1.17 2.75
N LEU A 323 21.69 -0.49 2.69
CA LEU A 323 21.65 0.96 2.60
C LEU A 323 22.21 1.63 3.86
N MET A 324 21.82 1.16 5.05
CA MET A 324 22.36 1.66 6.31
C MET A 324 23.89 1.46 6.38
N ALA A 325 24.39 0.28 5.99
CA ALA A 325 25.83 0.03 5.95
C ALA A 325 26.56 0.95 4.96
N TRP A 326 25.97 1.17 3.78
CA TRP A 326 26.51 2.09 2.78
C TRP A 326 26.57 3.53 3.32
N LEU A 327 25.49 4.06 3.90
CA LEU A 327 25.47 5.41 4.49
C LEU A 327 26.53 5.57 5.59
N ARG A 328 26.72 4.56 6.45
CA ARG A 328 27.79 4.60 7.47
C ARG A 328 29.18 4.63 6.86
N SER A 329 29.43 3.85 5.82
CA SER A 329 30.71 3.88 5.11
C SER A 329 30.98 5.24 4.46
N SER A 330 29.92 5.94 4.06
CA SER A 330 29.95 7.30 3.52
C SER A 330 30.05 8.39 4.60
N GLY A 331 30.20 8.03 5.88
CA GLY A 331 30.37 8.99 6.98
C GLY A 331 29.07 9.60 7.50
N CYS A 332 27.90 9.09 7.10
CA CYS A 332 26.61 9.57 7.58
C CYS A 332 26.48 9.37 9.09
N ALA A 333 26.19 10.46 9.81
CA ALA A 333 25.93 10.41 11.25
C ALA A 333 24.63 9.66 11.53
N TRP A 334 24.56 9.01 12.69
CA TRP A 334 23.34 8.38 13.21
C TRP A 334 23.09 8.86 14.63
N ASP A 335 21.89 8.60 15.13
CA ASP A 335 21.54 8.79 16.53
C ASP A 335 20.53 7.72 16.98
N GLU A 336 19.97 7.90 18.17
CA GLU A 336 19.01 6.97 18.75
C GLU A 336 17.68 6.88 17.98
N GLY A 337 17.38 7.83 17.10
CA GLY A 337 16.17 7.84 16.25
C GLY A 337 16.13 6.70 15.24
N ALA A 338 17.30 6.19 14.83
CA ALA A 338 17.39 5.05 13.92
C ALA A 338 16.68 3.79 14.47
N TRP A 339 16.68 3.59 15.79
CA TRP A 339 15.96 2.49 16.43
C TRP A 339 14.44 2.63 16.34
N GLU A 340 13.93 3.86 16.45
CA GLU A 340 12.50 4.15 16.32
C GLU A 340 12.02 3.79 14.91
N GLN A 341 12.77 4.23 13.89
CA GLN A 341 12.45 3.98 12.49
C GLN A 341 12.62 2.51 12.06
N ALA A 342 13.67 1.83 12.53
CA ALA A 342 13.85 0.40 12.30
C ALA A 342 12.76 -0.45 12.96
N ALA A 343 12.22 -0.02 14.11
CA ALA A 343 11.07 -0.67 14.73
C ALA A 343 9.76 -0.34 14.00
N ASP A 344 9.58 0.88 13.48
CA ASP A 344 8.39 1.23 12.69
C ASP A 344 8.35 0.47 11.35
N SER A 345 9.51 0.17 10.76
CA SER A 345 9.59 -0.63 9.53
C SER A 345 9.23 -2.11 9.68
N GLY A 346 9.21 -2.62 10.92
CA GLY A 346 8.97 -4.05 11.21
C GLY A 346 10.13 -4.98 10.81
N CYS A 347 11.33 -4.43 10.59
CA CYS A 347 12.49 -5.20 10.12
C CYS A 347 13.41 -5.62 11.29
N GLU A 348 13.30 -6.88 11.76
CA GLU A 348 14.20 -7.44 12.79
C GLU A 348 15.68 -7.35 12.39
N ALA A 349 16.00 -7.60 11.11
CA ALA A 349 17.38 -7.56 10.61
C ALA A 349 17.98 -6.16 10.75
N ALA A 350 17.18 -5.11 10.54
CA ALA A 350 17.63 -3.74 10.73
C ALA A 350 17.95 -3.44 12.21
N LEU A 351 17.11 -3.92 13.14
CA LEU A 351 17.36 -3.79 14.58
C LEU A 351 18.64 -4.52 15.01
N GLU A 352 18.83 -5.76 14.55
CA GLU A 352 20.04 -6.55 14.83
C GLU A 352 21.29 -5.89 14.26
N TRP A 353 21.18 -5.32 13.06
CA TRP A 353 22.25 -4.59 12.43
C TRP A 353 22.63 -3.35 13.26
N LEU A 354 21.66 -2.54 13.71
CA LEU A 354 21.90 -1.37 14.56
C LEU A 354 22.60 -1.75 15.87
N ALA A 355 22.20 -2.86 16.51
CA ALA A 355 22.89 -3.39 17.70
C ALA A 355 24.34 -3.75 17.38
N SER A 356 24.57 -4.50 16.31
CA SER A 356 25.91 -4.97 15.93
C SER A 356 26.85 -3.82 15.56
N ALA A 357 26.29 -2.76 14.96
CA ALA A 357 27.02 -1.59 14.52
C ALA A 357 27.27 -0.57 15.67
N GLY A 358 26.70 -0.83 16.86
CA GLY A 358 26.89 0.01 18.04
C GLY A 358 26.12 1.34 17.98
N CYS A 359 24.96 1.36 17.30
CA CYS A 359 24.10 2.54 17.26
C CYS A 359 23.61 2.89 18.69
N PRO A 360 23.71 4.15 19.14
CA PRO A 360 23.24 4.55 20.47
C PRO A 360 21.77 4.17 20.70
N MET A 361 21.47 3.54 21.83
CA MET A 361 20.09 3.15 22.17
C MET A 361 19.35 4.30 22.84
N SER A 362 18.09 4.54 22.44
CA SER A 362 17.23 5.49 23.16
C SER A 362 16.85 4.96 24.54
N LEU A 363 16.78 5.86 25.51
CA LEU A 363 16.37 5.55 26.88
C LEU A 363 14.87 5.78 27.14
N ASP A 364 14.09 6.20 26.14
CA ASP A 364 12.69 6.61 26.32
C ASP A 364 11.65 5.53 25.93
N GLY A 365 12.14 4.39 25.44
CA GLY A 365 11.33 3.24 25.07
C GLY A 365 10.48 3.41 23.81
N ARG A 366 10.70 4.45 23.00
CA ARG A 366 9.97 4.66 21.73
C ARG A 366 10.02 3.49 20.74
N PRO A 367 11.14 2.78 20.54
CA PRO A 367 11.14 1.63 19.63
C PRO A 367 10.07 0.58 19.99
N TYR A 368 9.83 0.36 21.29
CA TYR A 368 8.75 -0.53 21.73
C TYR A 368 7.36 0.01 21.40
N LEU A 369 7.16 1.34 21.38
CA LEU A 369 5.89 1.93 20.99
C LEU A 369 5.61 1.76 19.50
N CYS A 370 6.60 1.98 18.64
CA CYS A 370 6.44 1.77 17.19
C CYS A 370 6.06 0.32 16.89
N ALA A 371 6.85 -0.62 17.41
CA ALA A 371 6.57 -2.05 17.26
C ALA A 371 5.19 -2.44 17.84
N ALA A 372 4.83 -1.89 19.02
CA ALA A 372 3.52 -2.17 19.62
C ALA A 372 2.37 -1.59 18.79
N HIS A 373 2.45 -0.34 18.33
CA HIS A 373 1.41 0.28 17.50
C HIS A 373 1.19 -0.50 16.20
N ASN A 374 2.25 -1.05 15.61
CA ASN A 374 2.17 -1.85 14.39
C ASN A 374 1.71 -3.30 14.66
N GLY A 375 1.59 -3.70 15.92
CA GLY A 375 1.24 -5.08 16.31
C GLY A 375 2.37 -6.08 16.05
N ASP A 376 3.61 -5.61 15.91
CA ASP A 376 4.76 -6.43 15.53
C ASP A 376 5.41 -7.06 16.78
N LEU A 377 4.95 -8.26 17.15
CA LEU A 377 5.50 -8.97 18.30
C LEU A 377 6.94 -9.45 18.07
N ARG A 378 7.37 -9.59 16.80
CA ARG A 378 8.74 -10.00 16.47
C ARG A 378 9.71 -8.88 16.75
N CYS A 379 9.41 -7.67 16.28
CA CYS A 379 10.18 -6.49 16.64
C CYS A 379 10.15 -6.25 18.16
N LEU A 380 9.01 -6.41 18.85
CA LEU A 380 8.98 -6.33 20.33
C LEU A 380 9.92 -7.33 21.01
N ALA A 381 9.90 -8.60 20.56
CA ALA A 381 10.79 -9.63 21.08
C ALA A 381 12.26 -9.37 20.74
N ALA A 382 12.55 -8.87 19.53
CA ALA A 382 13.89 -8.50 19.10
C ALA A 382 14.45 -7.35 19.93
N LEU A 383 13.67 -6.27 20.14
CA LEU A 383 14.05 -5.14 21.00
C LEU A 383 14.40 -5.59 22.42
N HIS A 384 13.60 -6.51 22.98
CA HIS A 384 13.87 -7.11 24.28
C HIS A 384 15.15 -7.95 24.28
N ARG A 385 15.33 -8.83 23.29
CA ARG A 385 16.52 -9.69 23.11
C ARG A 385 17.80 -8.86 22.96
N LEU A 386 17.71 -7.71 22.30
CA LEU A 386 18.81 -6.77 22.12
C LEU A 386 19.06 -5.87 23.35
N GLY A 387 18.23 -5.97 24.39
CA GLY A 387 18.43 -5.31 25.66
C GLY A 387 18.04 -3.84 25.68
N LEU A 388 17.17 -3.39 24.77
CA LEU A 388 16.73 -1.98 24.77
C LEU A 388 15.90 -1.70 26.03
N PRO A 389 16.11 -0.55 26.69
CA PRO A 389 15.35 -0.19 27.88
C PRO A 389 13.92 0.25 27.52
N PHE A 390 12.95 -0.15 28.36
CA PHE A 390 11.58 0.40 28.31
C PHE A 390 11.51 1.88 28.76
N GLY A 391 12.61 2.43 29.26
CA GLY A 391 12.71 3.76 29.82
C GLY A 391 12.18 3.91 31.24
N ALA A 392 12.67 4.91 31.95
CA ALA A 392 12.22 5.25 33.29
C ALA A 392 10.88 5.99 33.18
N GLY A 393 9.76 5.26 33.24
CA GLY A 393 8.43 5.86 33.34
C GLY A 393 8.33 6.74 34.60
N GLY A 394 7.74 7.94 34.50
CA GLY A 394 7.63 8.86 35.62
C GLY A 394 6.95 10.19 35.26
N LYS A 395 6.71 11.09 36.22
CA LYS A 395 6.17 12.41 35.85
C LYS A 395 7.28 13.26 35.19
N PRO A 396 7.02 13.95 34.07
CA PRO A 396 5.73 14.12 33.39
C PRO A 396 5.41 13.10 32.27
N ARG A 397 6.32 12.17 31.93
CA ARG A 397 6.14 11.22 30.82
C ARG A 397 5.75 9.81 31.29
N PRO A 398 4.49 9.37 31.07
CA PRO A 398 4.07 8.03 31.42
C PRO A 398 4.95 6.97 30.73
N GLY A 399 5.10 5.80 31.36
CA GLY A 399 5.87 4.69 30.81
C GLY A 399 5.31 4.15 29.50
N VAL A 400 6.11 3.37 28.78
CA VAL A 400 5.78 2.76 27.48
C VAL A 400 4.41 2.09 27.49
N PHE A 401 4.12 1.27 28.50
CA PHE A 401 2.83 0.57 28.56
C PHE A 401 1.63 1.52 28.56
N THR A 402 1.63 2.53 29.43
CA THR A 402 0.54 3.51 29.53
C THR A 402 0.39 4.33 28.24
N ARG A 403 1.51 4.66 27.58
CA ARG A 403 1.51 5.34 26.28
C ARG A 403 0.94 4.45 25.17
N ALA A 404 1.31 3.17 25.14
CA ALA A 404 0.78 2.19 24.20
C ALA A 404 -0.75 2.00 24.39
N VAL A 405 -1.23 2.00 25.64
CA VAL A 405 -2.66 1.92 25.94
C VAL A 405 -3.42 3.17 25.50
N ALA A 406 -2.84 4.37 25.65
CA ALA A 406 -3.47 5.61 25.20
C ALA A 406 -3.60 5.68 23.67
N GLY A 407 -2.64 5.08 22.95
CA GLY A 407 -2.45 5.31 21.52
C GLY A 407 -1.81 6.68 21.25
N GLN A 408 -1.20 6.85 20.07
CA GLN A 408 -0.54 8.10 19.68
C GLN A 408 -0.90 8.46 18.23
N HIS A 409 -1.16 9.75 17.96
CA HIS A 409 -1.38 10.28 16.61
C HIS A 409 -2.42 9.52 15.76
N GLY A 410 -3.50 9.01 16.37
CA GLY A 410 -4.53 8.24 15.67
C GLY A 410 -4.19 6.78 15.40
N ARG A 411 -3.00 6.30 15.81
CA ARG A 411 -2.65 4.87 15.84
C ARG A 411 -3.14 4.24 17.14
N SER A 412 -3.80 3.08 17.02
CA SER A 412 -4.33 2.30 18.14
C SER A 412 -3.54 1.00 18.30
N THR A 413 -2.96 0.76 19.48
CA THR A 413 -2.14 -0.44 19.74
C THR A 413 -3.00 -1.69 19.84
N PRO A 414 -2.84 -2.70 18.97
CA PRO A 414 -3.62 -3.94 19.05
C PRO A 414 -3.49 -4.63 20.42
N LEU A 415 -4.58 -5.24 20.91
CA LEU A 415 -4.61 -5.88 22.22
C LEU A 415 -3.48 -6.92 22.43
N PRO A 416 -3.11 -7.77 21.45
CA PRO A 416 -2.04 -8.72 21.69
C PRO A 416 -0.66 -8.07 21.87
N ALA A 417 -0.40 -6.92 21.23
CA ALA A 417 0.82 -6.16 21.48
C ALA A 417 0.83 -5.54 22.89
N LEU A 418 -0.34 -5.07 23.36
CA LEU A 418 -0.50 -4.64 24.76
C LEU A 418 -0.26 -5.80 25.73
N GLN A 419 -0.74 -7.00 25.43
CA GLN A 419 -0.52 -8.19 26.25
C GLN A 419 0.94 -8.65 26.26
N ALA A 420 1.67 -8.45 25.16
CA ALA A 420 3.08 -8.83 25.05
C ALA A 420 4.01 -7.96 25.91
N LEU A 421 3.74 -6.65 26.03
CA LEU A 421 4.62 -5.72 26.74
C LEU A 421 4.92 -6.14 28.21
N PRO A 422 3.93 -6.46 29.07
CA PRO A 422 4.20 -6.94 30.42
C PRO A 422 4.95 -8.27 30.46
N LEU A 423 4.69 -9.17 29.50
CA LEU A 423 5.37 -10.48 29.41
C LEU A 423 6.86 -10.34 29.09
N LEU A 424 7.23 -9.27 28.37
CA LEU A 424 8.62 -8.89 28.10
C LEU A 424 9.27 -8.12 29.26
N GLY A 425 8.58 -7.98 30.40
CA GLY A 425 9.08 -7.27 31.57
C GLY A 425 8.93 -5.74 31.51
N CYS A 426 8.05 -5.21 30.65
CA CYS A 426 7.75 -3.78 30.63
C CYS A 426 7.18 -3.33 31.98
N PRO A 427 7.73 -2.28 32.63
CA PRO A 427 7.15 -1.74 33.86
C PRO A 427 5.73 -1.20 33.62
N VAL A 428 4.77 -1.64 34.43
CA VAL A 428 3.35 -1.27 34.27
C VAL A 428 2.85 -0.44 35.45
N ASP A 429 2.34 0.76 35.16
CA ASP A 429 1.48 1.53 36.05
C ASP A 429 0.02 1.23 35.68
N TRP A 430 -0.59 0.24 36.35
CA TRP A 430 -1.96 -0.19 36.05
C TRP A 430 -3.00 0.91 36.33
N ALA A 431 -2.77 1.82 37.27
CA ALA A 431 -3.66 2.93 37.55
C ALA A 431 -3.63 3.98 36.42
N GLY A 432 -2.42 4.31 35.95
CA GLY A 432 -2.20 5.15 34.77
C GLY A 432 -2.77 4.53 33.50
N ALA A 433 -2.53 3.23 33.29
CA ALA A 433 -3.04 2.48 32.14
C ALA A 433 -4.57 2.44 32.11
N ARG A 434 -5.24 2.22 33.25
CA ARG A 434 -6.71 2.28 33.34
C ARG A 434 -7.24 3.65 32.91
N THR A 435 -6.62 4.72 33.40
CA THR A 435 -6.99 6.09 33.03
C THR A 435 -6.79 6.35 31.53
N ALA A 436 -5.71 5.83 30.95
CA ALA A 436 -5.43 5.90 29.52
C ALA A 436 -6.48 5.13 28.70
N ALA A 437 -6.81 3.89 29.09
CA ALA A 437 -7.80 3.06 28.42
C ALA A 437 -9.20 3.70 28.43
N GLN A 438 -9.57 4.38 29.52
CA GLN A 438 -10.83 5.13 29.61
C GLN A 438 -10.89 6.30 28.63
N ARG A 439 -9.75 6.90 28.26
CA ARG A 439 -9.66 8.04 27.32
C ARG A 439 -9.33 7.63 25.89
N ARG A 440 -9.02 6.35 25.67
CA ARG A 440 -8.69 5.79 24.36
C ARG A 440 -9.84 6.02 23.37
N ALA A 441 -9.49 6.46 22.17
CA ALA A 441 -10.40 6.56 21.04
C ALA A 441 -10.30 5.29 20.19
N GLY A 442 -11.41 4.86 19.57
CA GLY A 442 -11.45 3.68 18.70
C GLY A 442 -12.55 2.69 19.07
N THR A 443 -12.87 1.80 18.13
CA THR A 443 -13.87 0.73 18.29
C THR A 443 -13.39 -0.39 19.22
N ASP A 444 -12.08 -0.49 19.44
CA ASP A 444 -11.39 -1.44 20.31
C ASP A 444 -11.34 -1.00 21.79
N ARG A 445 -11.76 0.23 22.10
CA ARG A 445 -11.74 0.80 23.46
C ARG A 445 -12.37 -0.13 24.50
N GLY A 446 -13.54 -0.69 24.20
CA GLY A 446 -14.27 -1.53 25.15
C GLY A 446 -13.51 -2.80 25.50
N GLU A 447 -12.89 -3.43 24.51
CA GLU A 447 -12.09 -4.65 24.67
C GLU A 447 -10.81 -4.38 25.48
N VAL A 448 -10.07 -3.33 25.09
CA VAL A 448 -8.83 -2.93 25.77
C VAL A 448 -9.11 -2.50 27.22
N LEU A 449 -10.16 -1.72 27.46
CA LEU A 449 -10.54 -1.29 28.81
C LEU A 449 -10.91 -2.48 29.70
N ALA A 450 -11.74 -3.40 29.21
CA ALA A 450 -12.14 -4.58 29.96
C ALA A 450 -10.93 -5.45 30.34
N TRP A 451 -9.98 -5.62 29.42
CA TRP A 451 -8.74 -6.34 29.69
C TRP A 451 -7.87 -5.61 30.73
N VAL A 452 -7.60 -4.30 30.56
CA VAL A 452 -6.79 -3.51 31.50
C VAL A 452 -7.40 -3.50 32.91
N GLU A 453 -8.73 -3.38 33.04
CA GLU A 453 -9.42 -3.46 34.34
C GLU A 453 -9.36 -4.86 34.96
N GLY A 454 -9.35 -5.91 34.15
CA GLY A 454 -9.12 -7.28 34.60
C GLY A 454 -7.72 -7.47 35.18
N GLU A 455 -6.71 -6.99 34.48
CA GLU A 455 -5.31 -7.07 34.92
C GLU A 455 -5.01 -6.15 36.11
N ALA A 456 -5.55 -4.94 36.14
CA ALA A 456 -5.41 -4.03 37.28
C ALA A 456 -5.92 -4.66 38.58
N ARG A 457 -7.10 -5.30 38.53
CA ARG A 457 -7.66 -6.05 39.68
C ARG A 457 -6.77 -7.21 40.10
N ARG A 458 -6.24 -8.00 39.16
CA ARG A 458 -5.30 -9.10 39.46
C ARG A 458 -4.02 -8.62 40.15
N ASN A 459 -3.59 -7.38 39.85
CA ASN A 459 -2.39 -6.76 40.40
C ASN A 459 -2.68 -5.85 41.62
N GLY A 460 -3.87 -5.94 42.23
CA GLY A 460 -4.20 -5.25 43.47
C GLY A 460 -4.46 -3.75 43.33
N VAL A 461 -4.84 -3.28 42.13
CA VAL A 461 -5.30 -1.92 41.88
C VAL A 461 -6.81 -1.92 41.78
N ASP A 462 -7.48 -1.42 42.83
CA ASP A 462 -8.94 -1.27 42.90
C ASP A 462 -9.48 -0.12 42.03
#